data_AF-A0A959RZV8-F1
#
_entry.id   AF-A0A959RZV8-F1
#
_cell.length_a   1.000
_cell.length_b   1.000
_cell.length_c   1.000
_cell.angle_alpha   90.00
_cell.angle_beta   90.00
_cell.angle_gamma   90.00
#
_symmetry.space_group_name_H-M   'P 1'
#
loop_
_entity.id
_entity.type
_entity.pdbx_description
1 polymer ?
#
loop_
_entity_poly.entity_id
_entity_poly.type
_entity_poly.pdbx_seq_one_letter_code
_entity_poly.pdbx_strand_id
1 'polypeptide(L)'
;MKTINVIVAIVVAALFIGCGGGEQREAPPGVKPKSMVKKEEPAGPDKGVGPIKSIDIPATIDDALAATGKEVFEAKCTACHKIGKRFVGPDLTGVVDRREPEWIMNMILDPELMVKENETAKALLAEYMSPMANQSLTEEEARSILEYFRTL
;
A
#
# COMPACT_ATOMS: atom_id res chain seq x y z
N MET A 1 -52.58 -25.03 52.27
CA MET A 1 -53.52 -24.22 53.06
C MET A 1 -52.73 -23.27 53.96
N LYS A 2 -53.01 -21.97 53.84
CA LYS A 2 -52.94 -20.90 54.87
C LYS A 2 -51.53 -20.53 55.41
N THR A 3 -50.91 -19.47 54.87
CA THR A 3 -50.90 -18.04 55.34
C THR A 3 -49.93 -17.81 56.51
N ILE A 4 -49.05 -16.80 56.47
CA ILE A 4 -49.34 -15.46 57.02
C ILE A 4 -48.43 -14.38 56.39
N ASN A 5 -49.07 -13.25 56.08
CA ASN A 5 -48.51 -11.99 55.60
C ASN A 5 -47.96 -11.15 56.77
N VAL A 6 -46.90 -10.37 56.50
CA VAL A 6 -46.76 -9.02 57.08
C VAL A 6 -46.43 -8.05 55.96
N ILE A 7 -47.23 -6.98 55.91
CA ILE A 7 -47.35 -5.94 54.91
C ILE A 7 -46.51 -4.74 55.32
N VAL A 8 -45.76 -4.15 54.38
CA VAL A 8 -45.61 -2.68 54.16
C VAL A 8 -45.23 -2.53 52.67
N ALA A 9 -46.17 -2.33 51.74
CA ALA A 9 -46.79 -1.07 51.30
C ALA A 9 -45.80 -0.09 50.60
N ILE A 10 -45.83 0.02 49.25
CA ILE A 10 -46.48 1.12 48.46
C ILE A 10 -45.44 2.23 48.15
N VAL A 11 -45.15 2.75 46.94
CA VAL A 11 -45.84 2.85 45.62
C VAL A 11 -44.81 3.28 44.53
N VAL A 12 -44.74 2.69 43.31
CA VAL A 12 -45.33 3.09 41.98
C VAL A 12 -45.07 4.59 41.63
N ALA A 13 -44.72 5.10 40.45
CA ALA A 13 -44.89 4.77 39.03
C ALA A 13 -43.85 5.58 38.21
N ALA A 14 -43.30 5.02 37.13
CA ALA A 14 -43.58 5.40 35.74
C ALA A 14 -43.27 6.86 35.34
N LEU A 15 -42.44 7.02 34.31
CA LEU A 15 -42.71 7.90 33.15
C LEU A 15 -41.64 7.71 32.06
N PHE A 16 -42.02 6.98 31.02
CA PHE A 16 -41.46 7.16 29.68
C PHE A 16 -41.98 8.48 29.09
N ILE A 17 -41.14 9.14 28.30
CA ILE A 17 -41.36 10.13 27.22
C ILE A 17 -40.45 11.35 27.43
N GLY A 18 -39.51 11.53 26.50
CA GLY A 18 -38.65 12.71 26.43
C GLY A 18 -37.69 12.67 25.24
N CYS A 19 -38.22 12.71 24.02
CA CYS A 19 -37.48 13.24 22.87
C CYS A 19 -37.91 14.70 22.71
N GLY A 20 -36.97 15.65 22.75
CA GLY A 20 -37.27 17.06 22.57
C GLY A 20 -36.08 17.99 22.83
N GLY A 21 -35.42 18.41 21.75
CA GLY A 21 -35.00 19.80 21.53
C GLY A 21 -33.87 20.41 22.37
N GLY A 22 -32.69 20.48 21.75
CA GLY A 22 -31.84 21.69 21.62
C GLY A 22 -31.48 22.53 22.86
N GLU A 23 -30.20 22.54 23.22
CA GLU A 23 -29.44 23.77 23.54
C GLU A 23 -27.94 23.45 23.41
N GLN A 24 -27.21 24.34 22.75
CA GLN A 24 -25.79 24.23 22.44
C GLN A 24 -24.94 24.20 23.73
N ARG A 25 -23.92 23.32 23.77
CA ARG A 25 -22.78 23.49 24.66
C ARG A 25 -21.53 23.64 23.80
N GLU A 26 -21.11 24.88 23.69
CA GLU A 26 -19.86 25.29 23.07
C GLU A 26 -18.68 24.57 23.75
N ALA A 27 -17.82 23.97 22.93
CA ALA A 27 -16.52 23.49 23.36
C ALA A 27 -15.54 24.68 23.50
N PRO A 28 -14.60 24.63 24.45
CA PRO A 28 -13.64 25.72 24.66
C PRO A 28 -12.74 25.90 23.43
N PRO A 29 -12.36 27.15 23.08
CA PRO A 29 -11.57 27.42 21.90
C PRO A 29 -10.11 27.03 22.15
N GLY A 30 -9.53 26.22 21.26
CA GLY A 30 -8.07 26.22 21.14
C GLY A 30 -7.33 24.88 21.04
N VAL A 31 -7.98 23.75 20.78
CA VAL A 31 -7.24 22.54 20.37
C VAL A 31 -7.70 22.10 18.99
N LYS A 32 -7.04 22.65 17.97
CA LYS A 32 -7.15 22.15 16.59
C LYS A 32 -6.69 20.69 16.59
N PRO A 33 -7.45 19.73 16.03
CA PRO A 33 -7.00 18.37 15.91
C PRO A 33 -5.71 18.33 15.07
N LYS A 34 -4.66 17.74 15.63
CA LYS A 34 -3.45 17.44 14.87
C LYS A 34 -3.80 16.45 13.76
N SER A 35 -3.78 16.98 12.54
CA SER A 35 -3.18 16.31 11.41
C SER A 35 -3.86 15.01 10.96
N MET A 36 -5.02 15.16 10.31
CA MET A 36 -5.17 14.45 9.04
C MET A 36 -4.13 15.03 8.09
N VAL A 37 -2.94 14.41 8.04
CA VAL A 37 -2.05 14.63 6.91
C VAL A 37 -2.80 14.07 5.71
N LYS A 38 -3.42 14.98 4.95
CA LYS A 38 -3.69 14.72 3.55
C LYS A 38 -2.36 14.29 2.97
N LYS A 39 -2.22 12.98 2.72
CA LYS A 39 -1.16 12.48 1.86
C LYS A 39 -1.37 13.22 0.55
N GLU A 40 -0.57 14.24 0.31
CA GLU A 40 -0.43 14.82 -1.01
C GLU A 40 0.12 13.69 -1.87
N GLU A 41 -0.80 12.98 -2.53
CA GLU A 41 -0.47 12.24 -3.72
C GLU A 41 0.20 13.24 -4.67
N PRO A 42 1.43 12.98 -5.12
CA PRO A 42 2.05 13.86 -6.09
C PRO A 42 1.14 13.86 -7.32
N ALA A 43 0.82 15.07 -7.82
CA ALA A 43 -0.04 15.30 -8.99
C ALA A 43 0.62 14.87 -10.33
N GLY A 44 1.51 13.88 -10.28
CA GLY A 44 2.22 13.29 -11.40
C GLY A 44 2.04 11.77 -11.43
N PRO A 45 2.63 11.07 -12.41
CA PRO A 45 2.55 9.63 -12.48
C PRO A 45 3.13 8.97 -11.22
N ASP A 46 2.51 7.86 -10.78
CA ASP A 46 2.85 7.16 -9.54
C ASP A 46 4.28 6.60 -9.58
N LYS A 47 5.22 7.29 -8.93
CA LYS A 47 6.63 6.87 -8.76
C LYS A 47 6.86 5.91 -7.60
N GLY A 48 5.81 5.55 -6.86
CA GLY A 48 5.93 4.70 -5.68
C GLY A 48 6.48 5.44 -4.45
N VAL A 49 6.85 4.65 -3.44
CA VAL A 49 7.42 5.07 -2.16
C VAL A 49 8.76 4.36 -1.97
N GLY A 50 9.82 5.13 -1.80
CA GLY A 50 11.18 4.60 -1.65
C GLY A 50 12.26 5.64 -1.94
N PRO A 51 13.54 5.22 -1.97
CA PRO A 51 14.68 6.12 -2.17
C PRO A 51 14.76 6.72 -3.57
N ILE A 52 14.22 6.06 -4.60
CA ILE A 52 14.33 6.51 -5.98
C ILE A 52 13.24 7.55 -6.27
N LYS A 53 13.64 8.82 -6.38
CA LYS A 53 12.72 9.95 -6.63
C LYS A 53 12.74 10.45 -8.07
N SER A 54 13.88 10.29 -8.72
CA SER A 54 14.14 10.67 -10.10
C SER A 54 15.27 9.80 -10.63
N ILE A 55 15.20 9.46 -11.90
CA ILE A 55 16.29 8.79 -12.60
C ILE A 55 16.42 9.32 -14.02
N ASP A 56 17.66 9.49 -14.48
CA ASP A 56 17.93 9.78 -15.89
C ASP A 56 18.13 8.45 -16.64
N ILE A 57 17.34 8.24 -17.67
CA ILE A 57 17.36 7.02 -18.49
C ILE A 57 17.69 7.43 -19.91
N PRO A 58 18.87 7.03 -20.43
CA PRO A 58 19.23 7.29 -21.81
C PRO A 58 18.18 6.73 -22.77
N ALA A 59 17.90 7.43 -23.88
CA ALA A 59 16.92 6.97 -24.86
C ALA A 59 17.27 5.60 -25.47
N THR A 60 18.57 5.31 -25.59
CA THR A 60 19.08 4.02 -26.06
C THR A 60 19.21 3.04 -24.90
N ILE A 61 19.08 1.75 -25.21
CA ILE A 61 19.36 0.67 -24.26
C ILE A 61 20.87 0.49 -24.15
N ASP A 62 21.37 0.32 -22.93
CA ASP A 62 22.71 -0.17 -22.65
C ASP A 62 22.68 -1.70 -22.58
N ASP A 63 23.15 -2.35 -23.64
CA ASP A 63 23.11 -3.81 -23.77
C ASP A 63 23.92 -4.54 -22.68
N ALA A 64 25.03 -3.95 -22.20
CA ALA A 64 25.86 -4.57 -21.17
C ALA A 64 25.16 -4.51 -19.80
N LEU A 65 24.53 -3.38 -19.49
CA LEU A 65 23.73 -3.21 -18.29
C LEU A 65 22.47 -4.09 -18.33
N ALA A 66 21.80 -4.18 -19.49
CA ALA A 66 20.66 -5.09 -19.68
C ALA A 66 21.06 -6.57 -19.53
N ALA A 67 22.21 -6.98 -20.06
CA ALA A 67 22.73 -8.34 -19.86
C ALA A 67 22.98 -8.64 -18.38
N THR A 68 23.57 -7.69 -17.65
CA THR A 68 23.77 -7.79 -16.20
C THR A 68 22.43 -7.91 -15.47
N GLY A 69 21.46 -7.07 -15.82
CA GLY A 69 20.10 -7.12 -15.27
C GLY A 69 19.38 -8.44 -15.50
N LYS A 70 19.58 -9.05 -16.68
CA LYS A 70 19.04 -10.37 -17.01
C LYS A 70 19.61 -11.46 -16.11
N GLU A 71 20.91 -11.45 -15.85
CA GLU A 71 21.54 -12.41 -14.94
C GLU A 71 21.01 -12.28 -13.50
N VAL A 72 20.89 -11.05 -13.00
CA VAL A 72 20.32 -10.79 -11.67
C VAL A 72 18.84 -11.22 -11.62
N PHE A 73 18.06 -10.89 -12.65
CA PHE A 73 16.65 -11.30 -12.76
C PHE A 73 16.50 -12.83 -12.75
N GLU A 74 17.34 -13.53 -13.51
CA GLU A 74 17.35 -14.99 -13.57
C GLU A 74 17.64 -15.60 -12.19
N ALA A 75 18.62 -15.04 -11.47
CA ALA A 75 19.02 -15.52 -10.15
C ALA A 75 18.02 -15.20 -9.03
N LYS A 76 17.31 -14.07 -9.10
CA LYS A 76 16.57 -13.50 -7.95
C LYS A 76 15.05 -13.38 -8.15
N CYS A 77 14.57 -13.34 -9.39
CA CYS A 77 13.18 -12.98 -9.67
C CYS A 77 12.37 -14.10 -10.34
N THR A 78 13.04 -15.00 -11.08
CA THR A 78 12.36 -16.03 -11.89
C THR A 78 11.65 -17.11 -11.07
N ALA A 79 11.92 -17.21 -9.77
CA ALA A 79 11.17 -18.06 -8.86
C ALA A 79 9.69 -17.65 -8.79
N CYS A 80 9.39 -16.35 -8.98
CA CYS A 80 8.03 -15.81 -8.83
C CYS A 80 7.49 -15.20 -10.13
N HIS A 81 8.34 -14.59 -10.95
CA HIS A 81 7.92 -13.89 -12.18
C HIS A 81 8.30 -14.66 -13.44
N LYS A 82 7.48 -14.50 -14.48
CA LYS A 82 7.71 -15.03 -15.83
C LYS A 82 7.46 -13.92 -16.85
N ILE A 83 8.11 -14.06 -18.01
CA ILE A 83 7.86 -13.22 -19.17
C ILE A 83 6.77 -13.89 -20.00
N GLY A 84 5.73 -13.14 -20.32
CA GLY A 84 4.60 -13.51 -21.18
C GLY A 84 3.47 -14.25 -20.48
N LYS A 85 3.53 -14.41 -19.15
CA LYS A 85 2.46 -15.06 -18.38
C LYS A 85 2.45 -14.70 -16.90
N ARG A 86 1.25 -14.74 -16.32
CA ARG A 86 1.02 -14.78 -14.87
C ARG A 86 1.65 -16.04 -14.26
N PHE A 87 2.25 -15.91 -13.07
CA PHE A 87 2.72 -17.03 -12.27
C PHE A 87 2.39 -16.80 -10.79
N VAL A 88 3.39 -16.83 -9.89
CA VAL A 88 3.22 -16.40 -8.48
C VAL A 88 3.10 -14.89 -8.42
N GLY A 89 3.94 -14.18 -9.18
CA GLY A 89 3.84 -12.74 -9.42
C GLY A 89 3.24 -12.40 -10.80
N PRO A 90 3.03 -11.10 -11.06
CA PRO A 90 2.57 -10.60 -12.36
C PRO A 90 3.53 -10.91 -13.50
N ASP A 91 2.98 -10.92 -14.71
CA ASP A 91 3.76 -10.87 -15.96
C ASP A 91 4.53 -9.54 -16.04
N LEU A 92 5.81 -9.62 -16.40
CA LEU A 92 6.72 -8.48 -16.49
C LEU A 92 6.99 -8.00 -17.93
N THR A 93 6.43 -8.67 -18.95
CA THR A 93 6.50 -8.20 -20.35
C THR A 93 5.97 -6.77 -20.44
N GLY A 94 6.71 -5.83 -21.05
CA GLY A 94 6.31 -4.43 -21.18
C GLY A 94 6.00 -3.72 -19.85
N VAL A 95 6.60 -4.14 -18.72
CA VAL A 95 6.33 -3.51 -17.41
C VAL A 95 6.71 -2.02 -17.40
N VAL A 96 7.71 -1.63 -18.18
CA VAL A 96 8.16 -0.24 -18.35
C VAL A 96 7.13 0.65 -19.06
N ASP A 97 6.16 0.06 -19.78
CA ASP A 97 5.04 0.79 -20.37
C ASP A 97 3.89 1.01 -19.38
N ARG A 98 3.87 0.23 -18.28
CA ARG A 98 2.79 0.25 -17.27
C ARG A 98 3.14 1.01 -16.01
N ARG A 99 4.43 1.19 -15.71
CA ARG A 99 4.92 1.75 -14.45
C ARG A 99 6.11 2.65 -14.70
N GLU A 100 6.19 3.72 -13.92
CA GLU A 100 7.35 4.61 -13.94
C GLU A 100 8.62 3.84 -13.53
N PRO A 101 9.78 4.19 -14.08
CA PRO A 101 11.04 3.55 -13.73
C PRO A 101 11.36 3.60 -12.23
N GLU A 102 11.06 4.73 -11.58
CA GLU A 102 11.23 4.88 -10.13
C GLU A 102 10.32 3.94 -9.34
N TRP A 103 9.08 3.72 -9.81
CA TRP A 103 8.15 2.78 -9.18
C TRP A 103 8.70 1.36 -9.24
N ILE A 104 9.21 0.95 -10.41
CA ILE A 104 9.81 -0.37 -10.61
C ILE A 104 11.00 -0.57 -9.67
N MET A 105 11.94 0.38 -9.63
CA MET A 105 13.10 0.27 -8.75
C MET A 105 12.73 0.29 -7.27
N ASN A 106 11.80 1.16 -6.85
CA ASN A 106 11.34 1.21 -5.46
C ASN A 106 10.66 -0.11 -5.04
N MET A 107 9.88 -0.75 -5.93
CA MET A 107 9.28 -2.06 -5.68
C MET A 107 10.32 -3.18 -5.55
N ILE A 108 11.42 -3.11 -6.30
CA ILE A 108 12.52 -4.08 -6.22
C ILE A 108 13.31 -3.92 -4.92
N LEU A 109 13.55 -2.67 -4.48
CA LEU A 109 14.39 -2.35 -3.34
C LEU A 109 13.70 -2.55 -1.98
N ASP A 110 12.42 -2.19 -1.88
CA ASP A 110 11.64 -2.29 -0.64
C ASP A 110 10.17 -2.63 -0.92
N PRO A 111 9.87 -3.89 -1.30
CA PRO A 111 8.51 -4.31 -1.60
C PRO A 111 7.58 -4.21 -0.36
N GLU A 112 8.11 -4.36 0.85
CA GLU A 112 7.33 -4.21 2.08
C GLU A 112 6.84 -2.78 2.29
N LEU A 113 7.73 -1.77 2.15
CA LEU A 113 7.35 -0.36 2.22
C LEU A 113 6.38 0.01 1.11
N MET A 114 6.64 -0.45 -0.12
CA MET A 114 5.75 -0.23 -1.26
C MET A 114 4.36 -0.78 -0.99
N VAL A 115 4.22 -2.03 -0.57
CA VAL A 115 2.91 -2.60 -0.20
C VAL A 115 2.29 -1.85 0.98
N LYS A 116 3.06 -1.39 1.95
CA LYS A 116 2.51 -0.67 3.10
C LYS A 116 1.92 0.69 2.70
N GLU A 117 2.55 1.40 1.76
CA GLU A 117 2.27 2.83 1.55
C GLU A 117 1.81 3.19 0.14
N ASN A 118 1.98 2.34 -0.88
CA ASN A 118 1.55 2.58 -2.25
C ASN A 118 0.28 1.76 -2.59
N GLU A 119 -0.78 2.43 -3.04
CA GLU A 119 -2.08 1.78 -3.32
C GLU A 119 -2.00 0.78 -4.49
N THR A 120 -1.17 1.07 -5.51
CA THR A 120 -0.93 0.14 -6.62
C THR A 120 -0.28 -1.16 -6.12
N ALA A 121 0.73 -1.07 -5.25
CA ALA A 121 1.39 -2.24 -4.67
C ALA A 121 0.45 -3.03 -3.75
N LYS A 122 -0.41 -2.35 -2.96
CA LYS A 122 -1.47 -3.02 -2.16
C LYS A 122 -2.44 -3.80 -3.03
N ALA A 123 -2.89 -3.21 -4.13
CA ALA A 123 -3.80 -3.86 -5.06
C ALA A 123 -3.15 -5.10 -5.69
N LEU A 124 -1.87 -5.00 -6.08
CA LEU A 124 -1.10 -6.15 -6.57
C LEU A 124 -1.00 -7.25 -5.50
N LEU A 125 -0.71 -6.93 -4.24
CA LEU A 125 -0.70 -7.95 -3.19
C LEU A 125 -2.08 -8.61 -3.03
N ALA A 126 -3.17 -7.83 -3.06
CA ALA A 126 -4.52 -8.37 -2.95
C ALA A 126 -4.86 -9.31 -4.13
N GLU A 127 -4.40 -9.00 -5.34
CA GLU A 127 -4.65 -9.80 -6.54
C GLU A 127 -3.81 -11.07 -6.61
N TYR A 128 -2.55 -11.02 -6.17
CA TYR A 128 -1.60 -12.14 -6.27
C TYR A 128 -1.51 -12.97 -4.98
N MET A 129 -2.05 -12.46 -3.87
CA MET A 129 -2.13 -13.10 -2.55
C MET A 129 -0.78 -13.60 -2.00
N SER A 130 0.32 -13.12 -2.58
CA SER A 130 1.68 -13.53 -2.26
C SER A 130 2.55 -12.28 -2.12
N PRO A 131 3.15 -12.01 -0.95
CA PRO A 131 4.05 -10.88 -0.79
C PRO A 131 5.31 -11.09 -1.63
N MET A 132 5.76 -10.03 -2.31
CA MET A 132 7.09 -10.02 -2.93
C MET A 132 8.13 -9.89 -1.83
N ALA A 133 9.04 -10.87 -1.73
CA ALA A 133 10.09 -10.87 -0.73
C ALA A 133 11.24 -9.92 -1.12
N ASN A 134 11.73 -9.14 -0.17
CA ASN A 134 12.93 -8.32 -0.38
C ASN A 134 14.16 -9.19 -0.69
N GLN A 135 14.75 -9.00 -1.87
CA GLN A 135 15.93 -9.75 -2.32
C GLN A 135 17.25 -9.11 -1.85
N SER A 136 17.18 -8.02 -1.06
CA SER A 136 18.31 -7.23 -0.57
C SER A 136 19.22 -6.74 -1.69
N LEU A 137 18.61 -6.33 -2.80
CA LEU A 137 19.30 -5.80 -3.97
C LEU A 137 19.80 -4.38 -3.69
N THR A 138 20.95 -4.06 -4.26
CA THR A 138 21.47 -2.70 -4.32
C THR A 138 20.72 -1.87 -5.36
N GLU A 139 20.86 -0.54 -5.28
CA GLU A 139 20.30 0.37 -6.30
C GLU A 139 20.88 0.08 -7.70
N GLU A 140 22.15 -0.28 -7.80
CA GLU A 140 22.81 -0.63 -9.07
C GLU A 140 22.23 -1.92 -9.68
N GLU A 141 21.97 -2.94 -8.85
CA GLU A 141 21.31 -4.16 -9.31
C GLU A 141 19.85 -3.90 -9.69
N ALA A 142 19.12 -3.09 -8.94
CA ALA A 142 17.77 -2.68 -9.33
C ALA A 142 17.77 -1.91 -10.65
N ARG A 143 18.79 -1.06 -10.87
CA ARG A 143 18.98 -0.30 -12.10
C ARG A 143 19.29 -1.21 -13.29
N SER A 144 20.11 -2.25 -13.11
CA SER A 144 20.42 -3.20 -14.17
C SER A 144 19.18 -4.02 -14.54
N ILE A 145 18.40 -4.49 -13.57
CA ILE A 145 17.12 -5.18 -13.80
C ILE A 145 16.14 -4.28 -14.57
N LEU A 146 16.04 -3.00 -14.19
CA LEU A 146 15.22 -2.03 -14.93
C LEU A 146 15.69 -1.92 -16.39
N GLU A 147 16.99 -1.88 -16.65
CA GLU A 147 17.52 -1.86 -18.02
C GLU A 147 17.13 -3.11 -18.81
N TYR A 148 17.22 -4.29 -18.17
CA TYR A 148 16.73 -5.53 -18.76
C TYR A 148 15.24 -5.44 -19.10
N PHE A 149 14.40 -4.90 -18.21
CA PHE A 149 12.97 -4.76 -18.48
C PHE A 149 12.65 -3.84 -19.66
N ARG A 150 13.53 -2.90 -20.01
CA ARG A 150 13.38 -2.07 -21.22
C ARG A 150 13.57 -2.86 -22.52
N THR A 151 14.07 -4.09 -22.44
CA THR A 151 14.24 -5.01 -23.58
C THR A 151 13.05 -5.96 -23.78
N LEU A 152 12.05 -5.93 -22.88
CA LEU A 152 10.98 -6.94 -22.78
C LEU A 152 9.62 -6.51 -23.35
#